data_AF-A0A8X8IG72-F1
#
_entry.id   AF-A0A8X8IG72-F1
#
_cell.length_a   1.000
_cell.length_b   1.000
_cell.length_c   1.000
_cell.angle_alpha   90.00
_cell.angle_beta   90.00
_cell.angle_gamma   90.00
#
_symmetry.space_group_name_H-M   'P 1'
#
loop_
_entity.id
_entity.type
_entity.pdbx_description
1 polymer ?
#
loop_
_entity_poly.entity_id
_entity_poly.type
_entity_poly.pdbx_seq_one_letter_code
_entity_poly.pdbx_strand_id
1 'polypeptide(L)'
;MNQQDNNTSAAFMEVTSRKMEGLDKKIDALEGKLKEIPAHAEPLNKLLDSMERLRSDISEASVLPEKLAHFSKRLELVAEALKQQPTSKVIHQHHVPKLIWISAGLFVGICLVCSGWYVTTSKLNSFIANDTKYRQMRLDTTHKSLQLYLDRLDSLYETYPNMREKVLETEEEHRLNFERLQKAERLRTEAKNLEKSAGRK
;
A
#
# COMPACT_ATOMS: atom_id res chain seq x y z
N MET A 1 11.27 -25.88 30.40
CA MET A 1 12.27 -26.80 29.83
C MET A 1 13.73 -26.41 30.13
N ASN A 2 14.04 -25.41 30.97
CA ASN A 2 15.44 -24.97 31.21
C ASN A 2 16.20 -25.70 32.32
N GLN A 3 15.52 -26.50 33.16
CA GLN A 3 16.17 -27.08 34.35
C GLN A 3 16.88 -28.40 34.05
N GLN A 4 16.54 -29.05 32.93
CA GLN A 4 17.07 -30.37 32.56
C GLN A 4 18.41 -30.27 31.82
N ASP A 5 18.61 -29.22 31.00
CA ASP A 5 19.84 -28.99 30.23
C ASP A 5 21.00 -28.46 31.09
N ASN A 6 20.68 -27.68 32.14
CA ASN A 6 21.69 -27.23 33.10
C ASN A 6 22.21 -28.39 33.97
N ASN A 7 21.34 -29.34 34.32
CA ASN A 7 21.70 -30.50 35.11
C ASN A 7 22.54 -31.51 34.32
N THR A 8 22.29 -31.69 33.02
CA THR A 8 23.09 -32.59 32.18
C THR A 8 24.50 -32.04 31.96
N SER A 9 24.65 -30.74 31.68
CA SER A 9 25.97 -30.11 31.50
C SER A 9 26.82 -30.17 32.78
N ALA A 10 26.21 -29.88 33.93
CA ALA A 10 26.87 -30.02 35.24
C ALA A 10 27.28 -31.48 35.54
N ALA A 11 26.39 -32.44 35.27
CA ALA A 11 26.69 -33.86 35.46
C ALA A 11 27.81 -34.35 34.52
N PHE A 12 27.86 -33.88 33.28
CA PHE A 12 28.95 -34.21 32.36
C PHE A 12 30.29 -33.66 32.84
N MET A 13 30.34 -32.40 33.29
CA MET A 13 31.55 -31.80 33.87
C MET A 13 32.03 -32.52 35.13
N GLU A 14 31.11 -32.93 36.00
CA GLU A 14 31.45 -33.68 37.21
C GLU A 14 32.04 -35.06 36.87
N VAL A 15 31.48 -35.75 35.87
CA VAL A 15 31.99 -37.05 35.41
C VAL A 15 33.36 -36.93 34.76
N THR A 16 33.62 -35.89 33.95
CA THR A 16 34.97 -35.68 33.38
C THR A 16 35.98 -35.28 34.45
N SER A 17 35.61 -34.43 35.41
CA SER A 17 36.48 -34.05 36.52
C SER A 17 36.86 -35.27 37.38
N ARG A 18 35.89 -36.10 37.77
CA ARG A 18 36.15 -37.34 38.53
C ARG A 18 37.00 -38.35 37.75
N LYS A 19 36.81 -38.49 36.44
CA LYS A 19 37.64 -39.35 35.59
C LYS A 19 39.08 -38.83 35.50
N MET A 20 39.27 -37.51 35.47
CA MET A 20 40.59 -36.88 35.45
C MET A 20 41.35 -37.13 36.76
N GLU A 21 40.70 -36.91 37.90
CA GLU A 21 41.28 -37.21 39.22
C GLU A 21 41.62 -38.70 39.38
N GLY A 22 40.80 -39.58 38.81
CA GLY A 22 41.05 -41.02 38.81
C GLY A 22 42.25 -41.44 37.94
N LEU A 23 42.58 -40.67 36.90
CA LEU A 23 43.78 -40.88 36.09
C LEU A 23 45.03 -40.36 36.83
N ASP A 24 44.94 -39.20 37.47
CA ASP A 24 46.04 -38.60 38.24
C ASP A 24 46.50 -39.54 39.38
N LYS A 25 45.55 -40.10 40.14
CA LYS A 25 45.85 -41.11 41.19
C LYS A 25 46.50 -42.39 40.66
N LYS A 26 46.17 -42.80 39.42
CA LYS A 26 46.78 -44.00 38.80
C LYS A 26 48.20 -43.71 38.32
N ILE A 27 48.46 -42.49 37.86
CA ILE A 27 49.78 -41.98 37.49
C ILE A 27 50.68 -41.95 38.74
N ASP A 28 50.19 -41.41 39.86
CA ASP A 28 50.93 -41.39 41.13
C ASP A 28 51.25 -42.81 41.63
N ALA A 29 50.29 -43.74 41.52
CA ALA A 29 50.48 -45.12 41.93
C ALA A 29 51.49 -45.88 41.03
N LEU A 30 51.56 -45.54 39.74
CA LEU A 30 52.55 -46.07 38.81
C LEU A 30 53.94 -45.50 39.10
N GLU A 31 54.05 -44.20 39.40
CA GLU A 31 55.31 -43.55 39.77
C GLU A 31 55.88 -44.14 41.07
N GLY A 32 55.02 -44.42 42.07
CA GLY A 32 55.42 -45.08 43.32
C GLY A 32 56.01 -46.47 43.09
N LYS A 33 55.41 -47.28 42.21
CA LYS A 33 55.93 -48.61 41.84
C LYS A 33 57.20 -48.54 41.01
N LEU A 34 57.43 -47.44 40.29
CA LEU A 34 58.62 -47.25 39.48
C LEU A 34 59.87 -46.93 40.33
N LYS A 35 59.69 -46.30 41.49
CA LYS A 35 60.77 -45.93 42.45
C LYS A 35 61.36 -47.13 43.20
N GLU A 36 60.70 -48.29 43.20
CA GLU A 36 61.14 -49.51 43.91
C GLU A 36 62.05 -50.43 43.07
N ILE A 37 62.32 -50.12 41.80
CA ILE A 37 63.11 -50.96 40.89
C ILE A 37 64.56 -50.41 40.77
N PRO A 38 65.62 -51.23 40.94
CA PRO A 38 67.00 -50.74 40.95
C PRO A 38 67.46 -50.16 39.59
N ALA A 39 68.26 -49.09 39.67
CA ALA A 39 68.53 -48.07 38.66
C ALA A 39 69.43 -48.47 37.46
N HIS A 40 69.10 -49.55 36.74
CA HIS A 40 69.84 -49.97 35.54
C HIS A 40 68.96 -50.30 34.33
N ALA A 41 68.05 -49.38 33.95
CA ALA A 41 67.37 -49.48 32.66
C ALA A 41 67.13 -48.09 32.04
N GLU A 42 67.91 -47.75 31.00
CA GLU A 42 67.64 -46.66 30.05
C GLU A 42 66.16 -46.45 29.67
N PRO A 43 65.32 -47.49 29.47
CA PRO A 43 63.91 -47.30 29.16
C PRO A 43 63.06 -46.70 30.30
N LEU A 44 63.50 -46.75 31.56
CA LEU A 44 62.76 -46.16 32.70
C LEU A 44 62.78 -44.63 32.68
N ASN A 45 63.91 -44.02 32.32
CA ASN A 45 64.02 -42.57 32.25
C ASN A 45 63.15 -41.98 31.13
N LYS A 46 63.04 -42.67 29.98
CA LYS A 46 62.10 -42.28 28.91
C LYS A 46 60.64 -42.38 29.34
N LEU A 47 60.32 -43.37 30.17
CA LEU A 47 58.97 -43.56 30.70
C LEU A 47 58.61 -42.45 31.70
N LEU A 48 59.57 -42.02 32.52
CA LEU A 48 59.42 -40.90 33.44
C LEU A 48 59.24 -39.56 32.70
N ASP A 49 60.06 -39.29 31.68
CA ASP A 49 59.95 -38.10 30.82
C ASP A 49 58.58 -38.05 30.09
N SER A 50 58.08 -39.19 29.61
CA SER A 50 56.77 -39.26 28.96
C SER A 50 55.60 -39.07 29.94
N MET A 51 55.72 -39.55 31.18
CA MET A 51 54.72 -39.28 32.24
C MET A 51 54.72 -37.80 32.62
N GLU A 52 55.88 -37.15 32.70
CA GLU A 52 55.99 -35.74 33.03
C GLU A 52 55.42 -34.85 31.91
N ARG A 53 55.65 -35.20 30.64
CA ARG A 53 55.00 -34.55 29.50
C ARG A 53 53.49 -34.73 29.51
N LEU A 54 53.01 -35.94 29.77
CA LEU A 54 51.57 -36.20 29.86
C LEU A 54 50.93 -35.40 31.00
N ARG A 55 51.62 -35.27 32.13
CA ARG A 55 51.18 -34.44 33.26
C ARG A 55 51.12 -32.96 32.90
N SER A 56 52.11 -32.46 32.15
CA SER A 56 52.11 -31.08 31.63
C SER A 56 50.91 -30.85 30.71
N ASP A 57 50.69 -31.75 29.74
CA ASP A 57 49.58 -31.66 28.77
C ASP A 57 48.20 -31.75 29.46
N ILE A 58 48.10 -32.59 30.51
CA ILE A 58 46.92 -32.70 31.37
C ILE A 58 46.67 -31.42 32.17
N SER A 59 47.73 -30.79 32.70
CA SER A 59 47.61 -29.54 33.43
C SER A 59 47.17 -28.39 32.50
N GLU A 60 47.64 -28.37 31.26
CA GLU A 60 47.23 -27.38 30.27
C GLU A 60 45.79 -27.61 29.80
N ALA A 61 45.36 -28.86 29.66
CA ALA A 61 43.97 -29.23 29.42
C ALA A 61 43.03 -28.91 30.61
N SER A 62 43.55 -28.85 31.84
CA SER A 62 42.78 -28.45 33.03
C SER A 62 42.37 -26.96 33.03
N VAL A 63 42.96 -26.15 32.15
CA VAL A 63 42.63 -24.71 31.95
C VAL A 63 41.52 -24.50 30.90
N LEU A 64 41.11 -25.55 30.19
CA LEU A 64 40.00 -25.52 29.24
C LEU A 64 38.58 -25.26 29.83
N PRO A 65 38.23 -25.63 31.08
CA PRO A 65 36.88 -25.46 31.62
C PRO A 65 36.45 -24.00 31.73
N GLU A 66 37.39 -23.11 32.09
CA GLU A 66 37.10 -21.68 32.26
C GLU A 66 36.80 -21.00 30.92
N LYS A 67 37.54 -21.38 29.86
CA LYS A 67 37.29 -20.91 28.48
C LYS A 67 35.95 -21.39 27.94
N LEU A 68 35.54 -22.61 28.29
CA LEU A 68 34.25 -23.20 27.89
C LEU A 68 33.07 -22.53 28.61
N ALA A 69 33.22 -22.23 29.90
CA ALA A 69 32.23 -21.46 30.67
C ALA A 69 32.06 -20.04 30.09
N HIS A 70 33.16 -19.39 29.71
CA HIS A 70 33.12 -18.07 29.09
C HIS A 70 32.48 -18.10 27.69
N PHE A 71 32.70 -19.17 26.92
CA PHE A 71 32.06 -19.37 25.62
C PHE A 71 30.55 -19.59 25.75
N SER A 72 30.12 -20.43 26.70
CA SER A 72 28.71 -20.67 27.01
C SER A 72 27.98 -19.37 27.38
N LYS A 73 28.59 -18.54 28.23
CA LYS A 73 28.03 -17.23 28.63
C LYS A 73 27.90 -16.25 27.46
N ARG A 74 28.85 -16.26 26.52
CA ARG A 74 28.75 -15.47 25.28
C ARG A 74 27.65 -15.98 24.36
N LEU A 75 27.42 -17.29 24.33
CA LEU A 75 26.38 -17.92 23.53
C LEU A 75 24.98 -17.59 24.05
N GLU A 76 24.80 -17.53 25.38
CA GLU A 76 23.55 -17.05 26.00
C GLU A 76 23.26 -15.58 25.65
N LEU A 77 24.26 -14.69 25.71
CA LEU A 77 24.09 -13.28 25.35
C LEU A 77 23.66 -13.11 23.88
N VAL A 78 24.25 -13.90 22.97
CA VAL A 78 23.85 -13.88 21.55
C VAL A 78 22.45 -14.46 21.36
N ALA A 79 22.09 -15.53 22.08
CA ALA A 79 20.74 -16.10 22.04
C ALA A 79 19.68 -15.12 22.56
N GLU A 80 20.01 -14.34 23.59
CA GLU A 80 19.12 -13.32 24.15
C GLU A 80 18.97 -12.10 23.22
N ALA A 81 20.07 -11.67 22.59
CA ALA A 81 20.05 -10.63 21.56
C ALA A 81 19.24 -11.06 20.32
N LEU A 82 19.28 -12.34 19.93
CA LEU A 82 18.49 -12.88 18.81
C LEU A 82 17.00 -13.04 19.15
N LYS A 83 16.65 -13.25 20.43
CA LYS A 83 15.24 -13.26 20.88
C LYS A 83 14.60 -11.86 20.83
N GLN A 84 15.40 -10.81 20.94
CA GLN A 84 14.95 -9.44 20.67
C GLN A 84 14.88 -9.22 19.16
N GLN A 85 13.88 -9.82 18.49
CA GLN A 85 13.53 -9.40 17.15
C GLN A 85 13.16 -7.91 17.19
N PRO A 86 13.84 -7.02 16.44
CA PRO A 86 13.39 -5.66 16.31
C PRO A 86 12.04 -5.73 15.61
N THR A 87 10.98 -5.33 16.31
CA THR A 87 9.69 -5.04 15.70
C THR A 87 9.86 -3.84 14.80
N SER A 88 10.50 -4.02 13.64
CA SER A 88 10.48 -3.04 12.58
C SER A 88 9.03 -3.00 12.11
N LYS A 89 8.29 -2.03 12.63
CA LYS A 89 7.02 -1.61 12.05
C LYS A 89 7.35 -1.29 10.59
N VAL A 90 6.99 -2.20 9.68
CA VAL A 90 7.11 -1.96 8.25
C VAL A 90 6.06 -0.91 7.94
N ILE A 91 6.46 0.36 8.03
CA ILE A 91 5.64 1.48 7.60
C ILE A 91 5.67 1.43 6.08
N HIS A 92 4.64 0.82 5.47
CA HIS A 92 4.40 0.92 4.04
C HIS A 92 4.01 2.38 3.71
N GLN A 93 5.00 3.25 3.57
CA GLN A 93 4.78 4.57 3.00
C GLN A 93 4.46 4.39 1.52
N HIS A 94 3.17 4.52 1.17
CA HIS A 94 2.74 4.59 -0.22
C HIS A 94 3.25 5.92 -0.81
N HIS A 95 4.48 5.89 -1.32
CA HIS A 95 4.99 6.96 -2.16
C HIS A 95 4.23 6.92 -3.47
N VAL A 96 3.13 7.69 -3.56
CA VAL A 96 2.47 7.97 -4.83
C VAL A 96 3.49 8.74 -5.68
N PRO A 97 3.98 8.17 -6.79
CA PRO A 97 5.00 8.81 -7.60
C PRO A 97 4.51 10.17 -8.08
N LYS A 98 5.38 11.19 -8.05
CA LYS A 98 5.06 12.55 -8.55
C LYS A 98 4.55 12.53 -10.00
N LEU A 99 4.93 11.51 -10.78
CA LEU A 99 4.44 11.25 -12.13
C LEU A 99 2.92 11.02 -12.20
N ILE A 100 2.31 10.39 -11.19
CA ILE A 100 0.85 10.17 -11.16
C ILE A 100 0.12 11.51 -11.06
N TRP A 101 0.63 12.45 -10.25
CA TRP A 101 0.04 13.79 -10.15
C TRP A 101 0.15 14.59 -11.44
N ILE A 102 1.31 14.52 -12.10
CA ILE A 102 1.52 15.17 -13.40
C ILE A 102 0.59 14.55 -14.45
N SER A 103 0.47 13.23 -14.49
CA SER A 103 -0.40 12.52 -15.41
C SER A 103 -1.88 12.84 -15.16
N ALA A 104 -2.32 12.88 -13.90
CA ALA A 104 -3.68 13.24 -13.55
C ALA A 104 -4.02 14.68 -13.96
N GLY A 105 -3.10 15.63 -13.70
CA GLY A 105 -3.27 17.02 -14.14
C GLY A 105 -3.36 17.15 -15.66
N LEU A 106 -2.48 16.46 -16.38
CA LEU A 106 -2.49 16.44 -17.85
C LEU A 106 -3.79 15.83 -18.39
N PHE A 107 -4.24 14.71 -17.80
CA PHE A 107 -5.48 14.06 -18.19
C PHE A 107 -6.68 14.99 -18.02
N VAL A 108 -6.81 15.66 -16.88
CA VAL A 108 -7.87 16.66 -16.65
C VAL A 108 -7.79 17.79 -17.68
N GLY A 109 -6.59 18.30 -17.96
CA GLY A 109 -6.37 19.32 -18.98
C GLY A 109 -6.87 18.89 -20.37
N ILE A 110 -6.53 17.66 -20.79
CA ILE A 110 -7.00 17.10 -22.05
C ILE A 110 -8.52 16.94 -22.06
N CYS A 111 -9.12 16.42 -20.98
CA CYS A 111 -10.57 16.29 -20.88
C CYS A 111 -11.28 17.65 -21.03
N LEU A 112 -10.75 18.71 -20.43
CA LEU A 112 -11.29 20.06 -20.57
C LEU A 112 -11.18 20.58 -22.01
N VAL A 113 -10.04 20.39 -22.66
CA VAL A 113 -9.85 20.78 -24.07
C VAL A 113 -10.78 20.00 -24.99
N CYS A 114 -10.88 18.68 -24.84
CA CYS A 114 -11.78 17.84 -25.63
C CYS A 114 -13.25 18.23 -25.42
N SER A 115 -13.65 18.49 -24.18
CA SER A 115 -15.02 18.91 -23.86
C SER A 115 -15.33 20.29 -24.43
N GLY A 116 -14.40 21.24 -24.27
CA GLY A 116 -14.52 22.58 -24.84
C GLY A 116 -14.61 22.55 -26.36
N TRP A 117 -13.78 21.73 -27.01
CA TRP A 117 -13.81 21.50 -28.45
C TRP A 117 -15.16 20.94 -28.89
N TYR A 118 -15.61 19.86 -28.26
CA TYR A 118 -16.88 19.21 -28.57
C TYR A 118 -18.07 20.17 -28.47
N VAL A 119 -18.17 20.91 -27.36
CA VAL A 119 -19.23 21.91 -27.15
C VAL A 119 -19.16 23.02 -28.20
N THR A 120 -17.96 23.49 -28.53
CA THR A 120 -17.77 24.55 -29.53
C THR A 120 -18.17 24.08 -30.92
N THR A 121 -17.75 22.89 -31.34
CA THR A 121 -18.13 22.30 -32.63
C THR A 121 -19.63 22.07 -32.71
N SER A 122 -20.27 21.57 -31.65
CA SER A 122 -21.71 21.37 -31.59
C SER A 122 -22.48 22.69 -31.75
N LYS A 123 -22.06 23.75 -31.04
CA LYS A 123 -22.64 25.09 -31.17
C LYS A 123 -22.42 25.67 -32.57
N LEU A 124 -21.24 25.50 -33.14
CA LEU A 124 -20.93 25.97 -34.49
C LEU A 124 -21.80 25.28 -35.55
N ASN A 125 -21.93 23.95 -35.48
CA ASN A 125 -22.81 23.21 -36.39
C ASN A 125 -24.27 23.62 -36.25
N SER A 126 -24.73 23.88 -35.02
CA SER A 126 -26.09 24.39 -34.77
C SER A 126 -26.29 25.78 -35.38
N PHE A 127 -25.29 26.66 -35.26
CA PHE A 127 -25.31 27.97 -35.89
C PHE A 127 -25.37 27.87 -37.42
N ILE A 128 -24.50 27.05 -38.04
CA ILE A 128 -24.49 26.82 -39.50
C ILE A 128 -25.85 26.29 -39.97
N ALA A 129 -26.43 25.34 -39.24
CA ALA A 129 -27.73 24.78 -39.57
C ALA A 129 -28.85 25.84 -39.50
N ASN A 130 -28.84 26.69 -38.47
CA ASN A 130 -29.84 27.77 -38.33
C ASN A 130 -29.67 28.85 -39.40
N ASP A 131 -28.43 29.26 -39.69
CA ASP A 131 -28.13 30.19 -40.79
C ASP A 131 -28.60 29.64 -42.14
N THR A 132 -28.34 28.36 -42.42
CA THR A 132 -28.81 27.70 -43.65
C THR A 132 -30.33 27.69 -43.75
N LYS A 133 -31.03 27.36 -42.66
CA LYS A 133 -32.50 27.38 -42.60
C LYS A 133 -33.04 28.80 -42.83
N TYR A 134 -32.45 29.79 -42.19
CA TYR A 134 -32.83 31.20 -42.36
C TYR A 134 -32.64 31.66 -43.81
N ARG A 135 -31.49 31.36 -44.43
CA ARG A 135 -31.25 31.66 -45.86
C ARG A 135 -32.24 30.95 -46.77
N GLN A 136 -32.57 29.70 -46.49
CA GLN A 136 -33.58 28.96 -47.24
C GLN A 136 -34.95 29.64 -47.15
N MET A 137 -35.39 30.04 -45.95
CA MET A 137 -36.66 30.78 -45.77
C MET A 137 -36.66 32.12 -46.51
N ARG A 138 -35.51 32.79 -46.57
CA ARG A 138 -35.36 34.05 -47.31
C ARG A 138 -35.40 33.86 -48.83
N LEU A 139 -34.87 32.74 -49.33
CA LEU A 139 -34.87 32.39 -50.76
C LEU A 139 -36.21 31.81 -51.21
N ASP A 140 -37.00 31.26 -50.31
CA ASP A 140 -38.31 30.70 -50.64
C ASP A 140 -39.31 31.81 -51.01
N THR A 141 -39.51 31.99 -52.31
CA THR A 141 -40.39 33.04 -52.88
C THR A 141 -41.88 32.71 -52.77
N THR A 142 -42.21 31.51 -52.27
CA THR A 142 -43.59 31.05 -52.09
C THR A 142 -44.34 31.92 -51.07
N HIS A 143 -43.64 32.48 -50.08
CA HIS A 143 -44.25 33.24 -48.98
C HIS A 143 -43.67 34.66 -48.83
N LYS A 144 -44.08 35.59 -49.71
CA LYS A 144 -43.65 37.00 -49.68
C LYS A 144 -43.90 37.72 -48.35
N SER A 145 -44.99 37.40 -47.65
CA SER A 145 -45.31 38.00 -46.35
C SER A 145 -44.28 37.62 -45.28
N LEU A 146 -43.77 36.39 -45.33
CA LEU A 146 -42.73 35.92 -44.42
C LEU A 146 -41.40 36.63 -44.69
N GLN A 147 -41.03 36.83 -45.96
CA GLN A 147 -39.83 37.58 -46.32
C GLN A 147 -39.86 39.02 -45.80
N LEU A 148 -40.97 39.74 -46.03
CA LEU A 148 -41.15 41.10 -45.51
C LEU A 148 -41.09 41.17 -43.98
N TYR A 149 -41.60 40.13 -43.31
CA TYR A 149 -41.52 40.03 -41.86
C TYR A 149 -40.09 39.79 -41.37
N LEU A 150 -39.33 38.91 -42.04
CA LEU A 150 -37.91 38.67 -41.73
C LEU A 150 -37.07 39.93 -41.94
N ASP A 151 -37.21 40.62 -43.07
CA ASP A 151 -36.49 41.88 -43.34
C ASP A 151 -36.82 42.96 -42.28
N ARG A 152 -38.07 43.01 -41.82
CA ARG A 152 -38.48 43.90 -40.73
C ARG A 152 -37.84 43.51 -39.40
N LEU A 153 -37.77 42.21 -39.08
CA LEU A 153 -37.13 41.73 -37.85
C LEU A 153 -35.63 42.04 -37.84
N ASP A 154 -34.95 41.88 -38.97
CA ASP A 154 -33.53 42.22 -39.10
C ASP A 154 -33.31 43.73 -38.87
N SER A 155 -34.16 44.57 -39.46
CA SER A 155 -34.13 46.03 -39.24
C SER A 155 -34.39 46.39 -37.77
N LEU A 156 -35.32 45.69 -37.11
CA LEU A 156 -35.60 45.89 -35.68
C LEU A 156 -34.41 45.46 -34.81
N TYR A 157 -33.71 44.40 -35.16
CA TYR A 157 -32.54 43.95 -34.42
C TYR A 157 -31.41 44.99 -34.44
N GLU A 158 -31.17 45.63 -35.58
CA GLU A 158 -30.19 46.72 -35.68
C GLU A 158 -30.60 47.96 -34.86
N THR A 159 -31.91 48.22 -34.77
CA THR A 159 -32.45 49.42 -34.10
C THR A 159 -32.55 49.26 -32.58
N TYR A 160 -32.74 48.03 -32.08
CA TYR A 160 -33.00 47.75 -30.67
C TYR A 160 -31.92 46.82 -30.06
N PRO A 161 -30.89 47.36 -29.39
CA PRO A 161 -29.78 46.57 -28.85
C PRO A 161 -30.21 45.56 -27.77
N ASN A 162 -31.34 45.82 -27.09
CA ASN A 162 -31.88 44.95 -26.04
C ASN A 162 -32.94 43.95 -26.55
N MET A 163 -33.13 43.83 -27.86
CA MET A 163 -34.14 42.95 -28.45
C MET A 163 -33.97 41.49 -28.00
N ARG A 164 -32.72 41.02 -27.91
CA ARG A 164 -32.40 39.65 -27.48
C ARG A 164 -32.92 39.35 -26.08
N GLU A 165 -32.70 40.25 -25.12
CA GLU A 165 -33.11 40.03 -23.73
C GLU A 165 -34.62 39.95 -23.62
N LYS A 166 -35.33 40.86 -24.31
CA LYS A 166 -36.80 40.85 -24.37
C LYS A 166 -37.36 39.57 -25.00
N VAL A 167 -36.73 39.08 -26.07
CA VAL A 167 -37.13 37.81 -26.71
C VAL A 167 -36.95 36.65 -25.73
N LEU A 168 -35.81 36.58 -25.03
CA LEU A 168 -35.55 35.52 -24.05
C LEU A 168 -36.54 35.56 -22.87
N GLU A 169 -36.88 36.74 -22.38
CA GLU A 169 -37.89 36.92 -21.33
C GLU A 169 -39.26 36.42 -21.81
N THR A 170 -39.65 36.78 -23.04
CA THR A 170 -40.93 36.36 -23.62
C THR A 170 -40.97 34.84 -23.88
N GLU A 171 -39.87 34.25 -24.34
CA GLU A 171 -39.73 32.79 -24.51
C GLU A 171 -39.86 32.05 -23.18
N GLU A 172 -39.23 32.57 -22.12
CA GLU A 172 -39.34 32.01 -20.78
C GLU A 172 -40.77 32.10 -20.25
N GLU A 173 -41.45 33.23 -20.44
CA GLU A 173 -42.85 33.40 -20.05
C GLU A 173 -43.75 32.39 -20.79
N HIS A 174 -43.56 32.22 -22.10
CA HIS A 174 -44.29 31.23 -22.88
C HIS A 174 -44.04 29.80 -22.41
N ARG A 175 -42.79 29.45 -22.07
CA ARG A 175 -42.44 28.14 -21.50
C ARG A 175 -43.17 27.91 -20.19
N LEU A 176 -43.13 28.86 -19.26
CA LEU A 176 -43.80 28.76 -17.97
C LEU A 176 -45.33 28.66 -18.12
N ASN A 177 -45.91 29.43 -19.05
CA ASN A 177 -47.34 29.35 -19.34
C ASN A 177 -47.73 27.98 -19.93
N PHE A 178 -46.90 27.42 -20.81
CA PHE A 178 -47.11 26.09 -21.34
C PHE A 178 -47.03 25.01 -20.26
N GLU A 179 -46.07 25.10 -19.34
CA GLU A 179 -45.97 24.19 -18.19
C GLU A 179 -47.18 24.28 -17.26
N ARG A 180 -47.68 25.50 -16.99
CA ARG A 180 -48.90 25.72 -16.21
C ARG A 180 -50.11 25.10 -16.89
N LEU A 181 -50.25 25.24 -18.20
CA LEU A 181 -51.33 24.63 -18.99
C LEU A 181 -51.27 23.10 -18.92
N GLN A 182 -50.10 22.50 -19.12
CA GLN A 182 -49.94 21.05 -18.97
C GLN A 182 -50.30 20.58 -17.56
N LYS A 183 -49.87 21.31 -16.52
CA LYS A 183 -50.20 20.98 -15.14
C LYS A 183 -51.71 21.08 -14.88
N ALA A 184 -52.36 22.13 -15.37
CA ALA A 184 -53.80 22.30 -15.26
C ALA A 184 -54.56 21.16 -15.98
N GLU A 185 -54.07 20.71 -17.14
CA GLU A 185 -54.65 19.60 -17.87
C GLU A 185 -54.50 18.26 -17.14
N ARG A 186 -53.34 18.00 -16.53
CA ARG A 186 -53.12 16.82 -15.67
C ARG A 186 -54.05 16.83 -14.46
N LEU A 187 -54.15 17.95 -13.76
CA LEU A 187 -55.06 18.08 -12.61
C LEU A 187 -56.54 17.92 -13.02
N ARG A 188 -56.92 18.44 -14.20
CA ARG A 188 -58.28 18.28 -14.73
C ARG A 188 -58.59 16.82 -15.07
N THR A 189 -57.63 16.08 -15.62
CA THR A 189 -57.81 14.66 -15.92
C THR A 189 -57.85 13.82 -14.64
N GLU A 190 -57.02 14.11 -13.64
CA GLU A 190 -57.08 13.50 -12.31
C GLU A 190 -58.42 13.75 -11.61
N ALA A 191 -58.90 14.99 -11.58
CA ALA A 191 -60.19 15.35 -10.98
C ALA A 191 -61.35 14.59 -11.62
N LYS A 192 -61.40 14.50 -12.97
CA LYS A 192 -62.40 13.70 -13.68
C LYS A 192 -62.35 12.22 -13.34
N ASN A 193 -61.14 11.68 -13.11
CA ASN A 193 -60.99 10.27 -12.73
C ASN A 193 -61.46 10.03 -11.29
N LEU A 194 -61.24 10.98 -10.38
CA LEU A 194 -61.75 10.95 -9.01
C LEU A 194 -63.28 11.08 -8.95
N GLU A 195 -63.88 11.95 -9.75
CA GLU A 195 -65.35 12.05 -9.86
C GLU A 195 -65.96 10.72 -10.33
N LYS A 196 -65.36 10.10 -11.34
CA LYS A 196 -65.79 8.78 -11.85
C LYS A 196 -65.65 7.67 -10.81
N SER A 197 -64.65 7.72 -9.94
CA SER A 197 -64.46 6.71 -8.89
C SER A 197 -65.36 6.97 -7.68
N ALA A 198 -65.66 8.24 -7.36
CA ALA A 198 -66.57 8.63 -6.29
C ALA A 198 -68.04 8.33 -6.64
N GLY A 199 -68.48 8.55 -7.88
CA GLY A 199 -69.84 8.27 -8.36
C GLY A 199 -70.16 6.79 -8.62
N ARG A 200 -69.24 5.87 -8.29
CA ARG A 200 -69.43 4.41 -8.39
C ARG A 200 -69.69 3.74 -7.03
N LYS A 201 -69.94 4.51 -5.97
CA LYS A 201 -70.44 4.05 -4.67
C LYS A 201 -71.94 4.24 -4.58
#